data_AF-G5JZ50-F1
#
_entry.id   AF-G5JZ50-F1
#
_cell.length_a   1.000
_cell.length_b   1.000
_cell.length_c   1.000
_cell.angle_alpha   90.00
_cell.angle_beta   90.00
_cell.angle_gamma   90.00
#
_symmetry.space_group_name_H-M   'P 1'
#
loop_
_entity.id
_entity.type
_entity.pdbx_description
1 polymer ?
#
loop_
_entity_poly.entity_id
_entity_poly.type
_entity_poly.pdbx_seq_one_letter_code
_entity_poly.pdbx_strand_id
1 'polypeptide(L)'
;MGVIQWFKDKMSPPTPEPGLYLSSQTADIFNPSAKEVEEAVRLADKPEEFVTLSWTSVTGETCFIQALGSEGFYNIEYRTSDLKEGYVFQKKNVPSNETLALFTAFWEKQAISLDAAWIKEKVY
;
A
#
# COMPACT_ATOMS: atom_id res chain seq x y z
N MET A 1 -1.73 38.41 19.70
CA MET A 1 -1.86 37.26 18.79
C MET A 1 -0.69 37.31 17.82
N GLY A 2 0.38 36.56 18.09
CA GLY A 2 1.67 36.71 17.42
C GLY A 2 1.78 35.95 16.11
N VAL A 3 2.41 36.58 15.11
CA VAL A 3 2.66 36.06 13.75
C VAL A 3 3.33 34.68 13.76
N ILE A 4 4.07 34.35 14.83
CA ILE A 4 4.79 33.09 15.03
C ILE A 4 3.83 31.89 15.21
N GLN A 5 2.64 32.10 15.81
CA GLN A 5 1.64 31.04 15.99
C GLN A 5 1.03 30.63 14.64
N TRP A 6 0.76 31.62 13.78
CA TRP A 6 0.19 31.42 12.43
C TRP A 6 1.13 30.62 11.52
N PHE A 7 2.45 30.80 11.65
CA PHE A 7 3.44 30.02 10.90
C PHE A 7 3.53 28.55 11.35
N LYS A 8 3.30 28.25 12.63
CA LYS A 8 3.29 26.85 13.11
C LYS A 8 2.09 26.07 12.59
N ASP A 9 0.90 26.68 12.57
CA ASP A 9 -0.31 26.03 12.07
C ASP A 9 -0.30 25.79 10.55
N LYS A 10 0.48 26.58 9.80
CA LYS A 10 0.64 26.47 8.34
C LYS A 10 1.75 25.50 7.89
N MET A 11 2.63 25.07 8.80
CA MET A 11 3.80 24.23 8.48
C MET A 11 3.72 22.80 9.03
N SER A 12 2.68 22.45 9.79
CA SER A 12 2.38 21.04 9.99
C SER A 12 2.03 20.47 8.61
N PRO A 13 2.81 19.52 8.05
CA PRO A 13 2.34 18.78 6.89
C PRO A 13 0.94 18.27 7.23
N PRO A 14 -0.04 18.36 6.31
CA PRO A 14 -1.37 17.84 6.59
C PRO A 14 -1.18 16.42 7.10
N THR A 15 -1.65 16.15 8.31
CA THR A 15 -1.66 14.80 8.85
C THR A 15 -2.33 13.94 7.78
N PRO A 16 -1.67 12.90 7.24
CA PRO A 16 -2.25 12.11 6.18
C PRO A 16 -3.65 11.67 6.63
N GLU A 17 -4.66 11.99 5.82
CA GLU A 17 -6.04 11.70 6.18
C GLU A 17 -6.18 10.19 6.45
N PRO A 18 -6.67 9.77 7.63
CA PRO A 18 -6.81 8.37 7.93
C PRO A 18 -7.74 7.70 6.92
N GLY A 19 -7.32 6.55 6.39
CA GLY A 19 -8.05 5.87 5.35
C GLY A 19 -7.17 5.04 4.44
N LEU A 20 -7.81 4.45 3.43
CA LEU A 20 -7.14 3.71 2.37
C LEU A 20 -6.78 4.67 1.25
N TYR A 21 -5.61 4.47 0.65
CA TYR A 21 -5.18 5.19 -0.53
C TYR A 21 -4.60 4.22 -1.55
N LEU A 22 -5.26 4.15 -2.70
CA LEU A 22 -4.83 3.38 -3.86
C LEU A 22 -4.03 4.30 -4.77
N SER A 23 -2.83 3.86 -5.14
CA SER A 23 -2.01 4.49 -6.16
C SER A 23 -1.64 3.44 -7.19
N SER A 24 -1.72 3.82 -8.46
CA SER A 24 -1.40 3.00 -9.62
C SER A 24 -0.92 3.92 -10.73
N GLN A 25 -0.48 3.35 -11.85
CA GLN A 25 -0.06 4.17 -12.99
C GLN A 25 -1.21 5.04 -13.55
N THR A 26 -2.46 4.60 -13.42
CA THR A 26 -3.61 5.25 -14.05
C THR A 26 -4.48 6.06 -13.10
N ALA A 27 -4.39 5.82 -11.78
CA ALA A 27 -5.28 6.43 -10.81
C ALA A 27 -4.67 6.50 -9.41
N ASP A 28 -5.01 7.60 -8.74
CA ASP A 28 -4.80 7.82 -7.31
C ASP A 28 -6.17 8.07 -6.66
N ILE A 29 -6.59 7.19 -5.75
CA ILE A 29 -7.95 7.18 -5.17
C ILE A 29 -7.87 7.09 -3.66
N PHE A 30 -8.51 8.05 -2.98
CA PHE A 30 -8.72 8.01 -1.54
C PHE A 30 -10.01 7.26 -1.20
N ASN A 31 -9.93 6.32 -0.26
CA ASN A 31 -10.97 5.35 0.11
C ASN A 31 -11.58 4.62 -1.11
N PRO A 32 -10.75 3.88 -1.86
CA PRO A 32 -11.23 3.11 -3.01
C PRO A 32 -12.27 2.07 -2.60
N SER A 33 -13.19 1.77 -3.49
CA SER A 33 -14.06 0.61 -3.42
C SER A 33 -13.30 -0.67 -3.78
N ALA A 34 -13.84 -1.84 -3.37
CA ALA A 34 -13.26 -3.13 -3.72
C ALA A 34 -13.10 -3.32 -5.24
N LYS A 35 -14.04 -2.78 -6.04
CA LYS A 35 -14.02 -2.86 -7.50
C LYS A 35 -12.87 -2.05 -8.10
N GLU A 36 -12.61 -0.86 -7.58
CA GLU A 36 -11.48 -0.02 -8.02
C GLU A 36 -10.13 -0.66 -7.69
N VAL A 37 -10.02 -1.33 -6.53
CA VAL A 37 -8.83 -2.10 -6.17
C VAL A 37 -8.63 -3.27 -7.13
N GLU A 38 -9.68 -4.05 -7.41
CA GLU A 38 -9.61 -5.19 -8.34
C GLU A 38 -9.22 -4.75 -9.76
N GLU A 39 -9.81 -3.66 -10.25
CA GLU A 39 -9.49 -3.10 -11.56
C GLU A 39 -8.03 -2.64 -11.64
N ALA A 40 -7.53 -1.94 -10.61
CA ALA A 40 -6.14 -1.51 -10.56
C ALA A 40 -5.16 -2.68 -10.54
N VAL A 41 -5.44 -3.74 -9.76
CA VAL A 41 -4.61 -4.95 -9.76
C VAL A 41 -4.56 -5.60 -11.14
N ARG A 42 -5.69 -5.74 -11.81
CA ARG A 42 -5.75 -6.33 -13.16
C ARG A 42 -5.00 -5.48 -14.20
N LEU A 43 -5.03 -4.16 -14.08
CA LEU A 43 -4.28 -3.28 -14.95
C LEU A 43 -2.77 -3.38 -14.70
N ALA A 44 -2.37 -3.64 -13.46
CA ALA A 44 -0.98 -3.84 -13.06
C ALA A 44 -0.37 -5.19 -13.49
N ASP A 45 -1.11 -6.05 -14.20
CA ASP A 45 -0.59 -7.34 -14.71
C ASP A 45 0.47 -7.19 -15.81
N LYS A 46 0.53 -6.01 -16.43
CA LYS A 46 1.50 -5.71 -17.50
C LYS A 46 2.89 -5.45 -16.91
N PRO A 47 3.96 -5.69 -17.68
CA PRO A 47 5.32 -5.38 -17.24
C PRO A 47 5.47 -3.92 -16.81
N GLU A 48 6.28 -3.70 -15.77
CA GLU A 48 6.62 -2.36 -15.24
C GLU A 48 5.45 -1.56 -14.68
N GLU A 49 4.25 -2.14 -14.65
CA GLU A 49 3.12 -1.57 -13.95
C GLU A 49 3.18 -1.86 -12.46
N PHE A 50 2.55 -0.97 -11.68
CA PHE A 50 2.43 -1.15 -10.25
C PHE A 50 1.04 -0.80 -9.75
N VAL A 51 0.72 -1.38 -8.61
CA VAL A 51 -0.41 -0.96 -7.79
C VAL A 51 0.02 -1.00 -6.32
N THR A 52 -0.30 0.05 -5.60
CA THR A 52 -0.03 0.20 -4.17
C THR A 52 -1.34 0.54 -3.47
N LEU A 53 -1.69 -0.24 -2.45
CA LEU A 53 -2.77 0.08 -1.54
C LEU A 53 -2.17 0.32 -0.16
N SER A 54 -2.28 1.55 0.32
CA SER A 54 -1.76 1.99 1.61
C SER A 54 -2.91 2.31 2.56
N TRP A 55 -2.67 2.15 3.85
CA TRP A 55 -3.60 2.54 4.90
C TRP A 55 -2.88 3.35 5.95
N THR A 56 -3.52 4.46 6.36
CA THR A 56 -3.10 5.27 7.50
C THR A 56 -4.16 5.21 8.58
N SER A 57 -3.76 4.85 9.80
CA SER A 57 -4.63 4.82 10.96
C SER A 57 -4.92 6.22 11.49
N VAL A 58 -5.94 6.35 12.35
CA VAL A 58 -6.25 7.62 13.03
C VAL A 58 -5.12 8.10 13.94
N THR A 59 -4.25 7.20 14.39
CA THR A 59 -3.06 7.49 15.20
C THR A 59 -1.81 7.75 14.36
N GLY A 60 -1.92 7.67 13.03
CA GLY A 60 -0.82 7.92 12.10
C GLY A 60 0.06 6.71 11.79
N GLU A 61 -0.35 5.51 12.20
CA GLU A 61 0.34 4.28 11.83
C GLU A 61 0.07 3.96 10.36
N THR A 62 1.09 3.57 9.61
CA THR A 62 0.97 3.31 8.17
C THR A 62 1.36 1.89 7.82
N CYS A 63 0.56 1.21 7.02
CA CYS A 63 0.90 -0.05 6.37
C CYS A 63 0.58 0.03 4.87
N PHE A 64 1.19 -0.82 4.06
CA PHE A 64 0.87 -0.90 2.64
C PHE A 64 1.12 -2.28 2.07
N ILE A 65 0.41 -2.59 0.99
CA ILE A 65 0.72 -3.67 0.05
C ILE A 65 0.99 -3.05 -1.32
N GLN A 66 2.03 -3.51 -2.00
CA GLN A 66 2.38 -3.12 -3.35
C GLN A 66 2.58 -4.35 -4.22
N ALA A 67 2.18 -4.29 -5.48
CA ALA A 67 2.47 -5.29 -6.49
C ALA A 67 3.15 -4.63 -7.68
N LEU A 68 4.19 -5.28 -8.20
CA LEU A 68 4.85 -4.95 -9.46
C LEU A 68 4.58 -6.06 -10.47
N GLY A 69 4.00 -5.71 -11.62
CA GLY A 69 3.60 -6.62 -12.68
C GLY A 69 4.76 -7.21 -13.47
N SER A 70 4.62 -8.49 -13.83
CA SER A 70 5.56 -9.25 -14.65
C SER A 70 4.84 -10.35 -15.45
N GLU A 71 3.96 -9.94 -16.38
CA GLU A 71 3.22 -10.81 -17.32
C GLU A 71 2.53 -12.02 -16.67
N GLY A 72 1.43 -11.77 -15.95
CA GLY A 72 0.65 -12.81 -15.27
C GLY A 72 1.18 -13.23 -13.88
N PHE A 73 2.31 -12.65 -13.46
CA PHE A 73 2.88 -12.79 -12.13
C PHE A 73 3.23 -11.43 -11.54
N TYR A 74 3.32 -11.39 -10.21
CA TYR A 74 3.63 -10.18 -9.46
C TYR A 74 4.75 -10.42 -8.46
N ASN A 75 5.54 -9.37 -8.24
CA ASN A 75 6.36 -9.25 -7.05
C ASN A 75 5.59 -8.39 -6.05
N ILE A 76 5.27 -8.97 -4.91
CA ILE A 76 4.50 -8.32 -3.85
C ILE A 76 5.44 -7.84 -2.76
N GLU A 77 5.25 -6.59 -2.36
CA GLU A 77 5.85 -6.02 -1.16
C GLU A 77 4.75 -5.69 -0.15
N TYR A 78 5.01 -5.97 1.11
CA TYR A 78 4.08 -5.67 2.19
C TYR A 78 4.83 -5.09 3.39
N ARG A 79 4.35 -3.96 3.89
CA ARG A 79 4.88 -3.31 5.09
C ARG A 79 3.79 -3.25 6.15
N THR A 80 4.02 -3.88 7.29
CA THR A 80 3.19 -3.71 8.49
C THR A 80 3.55 -2.42 9.22
N SER A 81 2.62 -1.89 10.02
CA SER A 81 2.82 -0.67 10.80
C SER A 81 3.85 -0.81 11.91
N ASP A 82 4.00 -2.00 12.48
CA ASP A 82 4.95 -2.33 13.54
C ASP A 82 6.36 -2.66 12.99
N LEU A 83 6.52 -2.70 11.66
CA LEU A 83 7.80 -3.05 11.06
C LEU A 83 8.80 -1.90 11.19
N LYS A 84 10.00 -2.24 11.69
CA LYS A 84 11.13 -1.31 11.71
C LYS A 84 11.30 -0.61 10.35
N GLU A 85 11.60 0.68 10.38
CA GLU A 85 11.94 1.45 9.19
C GLU A 85 13.02 0.75 8.34
N GLY A 86 12.83 0.79 7.02
CA GLY A 86 13.72 0.13 6.07
C GLY A 86 13.56 -1.40 5.98
N TYR A 87 12.43 -1.96 6.40
CA TYR A 87 12.10 -3.36 6.16
C TYR A 87 10.74 -3.52 5.49
N VAL A 88 10.60 -4.55 4.67
CA VAL A 88 9.33 -5.03 4.09
C VAL A 88 9.32 -6.55 4.06
N PHE A 89 8.16 -7.14 3.89
CA PHE A 89 8.02 -8.54 3.49
C PHE A 89 7.84 -8.60 1.98
N GLN A 90 8.57 -9.48 1.31
CA GLN A 90 8.45 -9.71 -0.12
C GLN A 90 7.95 -11.13 -0.42
N LYS A 91 7.12 -11.25 -1.45
CA LYS A 91 6.73 -12.52 -2.05
C LYS A 91 6.83 -12.40 -3.56
N LYS A 92 7.61 -13.27 -4.21
CA LYS A 92 7.93 -13.21 -5.65
C LYS A 92 7.10 -14.22 -6.43
N ASN A 93 6.89 -13.96 -7.72
CA ASN A 93 6.15 -14.84 -8.65
C ASN A 93 4.73 -15.20 -8.16
N VAL A 94 4.02 -14.23 -7.58
CA VAL A 94 2.64 -14.42 -7.10
C VAL A 94 1.68 -14.36 -8.28
N PRO A 95 0.81 -15.37 -8.51
CA PRO A 95 -0.13 -15.36 -9.63
C PRO A 95 -1.28 -14.35 -9.40
N SER A 96 -1.90 -13.86 -10.47
CA SER A 96 -2.90 -12.78 -10.41
C SER A 96 -4.09 -13.06 -9.47
N ASN A 97 -4.53 -14.32 -9.36
CA ASN A 97 -5.61 -14.71 -8.45
C ASN A 97 -5.22 -14.57 -6.97
N GLU A 98 -3.99 -14.94 -6.63
CA GLU A 98 -3.46 -14.77 -5.27
C GLU A 98 -3.20 -13.29 -4.98
N THR A 99 -2.66 -12.53 -5.93
CA THR A 99 -2.48 -11.07 -5.79
C THR A 99 -3.82 -10.39 -5.50
N LEU A 100 -4.88 -10.71 -6.25
CA LEU A 100 -6.22 -10.18 -6.00
C LEU A 100 -6.73 -10.53 -4.60
N ALA A 101 -6.52 -11.77 -4.14
CA ALA A 101 -6.91 -12.17 -2.80
C ALA A 101 -6.16 -11.40 -1.70
N LEU A 102 -4.86 -11.15 -1.90
CA LEU A 102 -4.04 -10.35 -0.98
C LEU A 102 -4.51 -8.89 -0.91
N PHE A 103 -4.76 -8.25 -2.06
CA PHE A 103 -5.26 -6.88 -2.12
C PHE A 103 -6.67 -6.76 -1.53
N THR A 104 -7.53 -7.76 -1.76
CA THR A 104 -8.87 -7.81 -1.16
C THR A 104 -8.78 -7.92 0.36
N ALA A 105 -7.94 -8.83 0.87
CA ALA A 105 -7.73 -8.99 2.31
C ALA A 105 -7.18 -7.71 2.95
N PHE A 106 -6.23 -7.04 2.29
CA PHE A 106 -5.69 -5.76 2.76
C PHE A 106 -6.75 -4.66 2.73
N TRP A 107 -7.55 -4.55 1.67
CA TRP A 107 -8.64 -3.58 1.59
C TRP A 107 -9.65 -3.76 2.74
N GLU A 108 -10.04 -5.00 3.04
CA GLU A 108 -11.01 -5.30 4.11
C GLU A 108 -10.44 -5.09 5.52
N LYS A 109 -9.21 -5.57 5.76
CA LYS A 109 -8.66 -5.76 7.12
C LYS A 109 -7.46 -4.88 7.42
N GLN A 110 -6.96 -4.14 6.44
CA GLN A 110 -5.74 -3.34 6.50
C GLN A 110 -4.50 -4.17 6.92
N ALA A 111 -4.57 -5.49 6.67
CA ALA A 111 -3.57 -6.47 7.02
C ALA A 111 -3.69 -7.71 6.12
N ILE A 112 -2.56 -8.40 5.91
CA ILE A 112 -2.51 -9.70 5.23
C ILE A 112 -1.85 -10.74 6.12
N SER A 113 -2.14 -12.01 5.88
CA SER A 113 -1.50 -13.11 6.60
C SER A 113 -0.17 -13.48 5.94
N LEU A 114 0.88 -13.58 6.76
CA LEU A 114 2.20 -14.01 6.33
C LEU A 114 2.36 -15.51 6.54
N ASP A 115 2.77 -16.20 5.49
CA ASP A 115 3.14 -17.62 5.49
C ASP A 115 4.67 -17.78 5.28
N ALA A 116 5.13 -19.02 5.16
CA ALA A 116 6.56 -19.34 5.00
C ALA A 116 7.16 -18.88 3.65
N ALA A 117 6.35 -18.45 2.67
CA ALA A 117 6.83 -17.95 1.39
C ALA A 117 7.19 -16.46 1.42
N TRP A 118 6.83 -15.73 2.49
CA TRP A 118 7.22 -14.33 2.66
C TRP A 118 8.62 -14.20 3.24
N ILE A 119 9.43 -13.37 2.59
CA ILE A 119 10.81 -13.10 3.01
C ILE A 119 10.86 -11.68 3.56
N LYS A 120 11.33 -11.52 4.80
CA LYS A 120 11.61 -10.20 5.36
C LYS A 120 12.91 -9.67 4.78
N GLU A 121 12.83 -8.59 4.02
CA GLU A 121 13.98 -7.94 3.39
C GLU A 121 14.18 -6.52 3.92
N LYS A 122 15.43 -6.05 3.88
CA LYS A 122 15.79 -4.68 4.23
C LYS A 122 15.79 -3.83 2.96
N VAL A 123 15.01 -2.77 2.94
CA VAL A 123 14.92 -1.79 1.85
C VAL A 123 15.68 -0.53 2.29
N TYR A 124 16.59 -0.06 1.45
CA TYR A 124 17.54 1.02 1.77
C TYR A 124 16.95 2.41 1.57
#